data_AF-A0A3A0DI31-F1
#
_entry.id   AF-A0A3A0DI31-F1
#
_cell.length_a   1.000
_cell.length_b   1.000
_cell.length_c   1.000
_cell.angle_alpha   90.00
_cell.angle_beta   90.00
_cell.angle_gamma   90.00
#
_symmetry.space_group_name_H-M   'P 1'
#
loop_
_entity.id
_entity.type
_entity.pdbx_description
1 polymer ?
#
loop_
_entity_poly.entity_id
_entity_poly.type
_entity_poly.pdbx_seq_one_letter_code
_entity_poly.pdbx_strand_id
1 'polypeptide(L)'
;MLAMATRNARIGLVLFFVYLAFYAGFVLLAAFAPATMQRTPWAGVNLAIWYGFALIAAALLLALLYGAVCRLNDDSDADVA
;
A
#
# COMPACT_ATOMS: atom_id res chain seq x y z
N MET A 1 27.03 1.72 -5.87
CA MET A 1 25.92 0.94 -6.49
C MET A 1 25.26 -0.06 -5.52
N LEU A 2 25.99 -0.98 -4.87
CA LEU A 2 25.40 -1.96 -3.94
C LEU A 2 24.72 -1.34 -2.69
N ALA A 3 25.33 -0.33 -2.06
CA ALA A 3 24.77 0.33 -0.86
C ALA A 3 23.42 1.02 -1.12
N MET A 4 23.26 1.61 -2.31
CA MET A 4 22.04 2.29 -2.73
C MET A 4 20.89 1.30 -3.00
N ALA A 5 21.20 0.13 -3.59
CA ALA A 5 20.25 -0.94 -3.79
C ALA A 5 19.69 -1.48 -2.46
N THR A 6 20.55 -1.61 -1.43
CA THR A 6 20.12 -2.07 -0.09
C THR A 6 19.22 -1.06 0.62
N ARG A 7 19.50 0.25 0.48
CA ARG A 7 18.69 1.32 1.10
C ARG A 7 17.29 1.38 0.49
N ASN A 8 17.20 1.39 -0.84
CA ASN A 8 15.93 1.45 -1.56
C ASN A 8 15.10 0.17 -1.34
N ALA A 9 15.75 -1.00 -1.28
CA ALA A 9 15.09 -2.26 -0.94
C ALA A 9 14.48 -2.25 0.46
N ARG A 10 15.15 -1.65 1.47
CA ARG A 10 14.58 -1.51 2.82
C ARG A 10 13.32 -0.64 2.83
N ILE A 11 13.32 0.47 2.10
CA ILE A 11 12.16 1.34 1.99
C ILE A 11 11.00 0.57 1.33
N GLY A 12 11.25 -0.10 0.21
CA GLY A 12 10.25 -0.94 -0.47
C GLY A 12 9.68 -2.03 0.45
N LEU A 13 10.51 -2.67 1.27
CA LEU A 13 10.10 -3.68 2.23
C LEU A 13 9.16 -3.10 3.31
N VAL A 14 9.45 -1.90 3.82
CA VAL A 14 8.58 -1.23 4.80
C VAL A 14 7.21 -0.91 4.18
N LEU A 15 7.18 -0.31 2.99
CA LEU A 15 5.91 -0.02 2.30
C LEU A 15 5.13 -1.30 1.96
N PHE A 16 5.83 -2.39 1.62
CA PHE A 16 5.22 -3.70 1.44
C PHE A 16 4.53 -4.19 2.72
N PHE A 17 5.18 -4.10 3.88
CA PHE A 17 4.56 -4.49 5.15
C PHE A 17 3.36 -3.61 5.52
N VAL A 18 3.40 -2.31 5.20
CA VAL A 18 2.25 -1.42 5.37
C VAL A 18 1.08 -1.88 4.50
N TYR A 19 1.32 -2.13 3.21
CA TYR A 19 0.28 -2.66 2.33
C TYR A 19 -0.25 -4.01 2.81
N LEU A 20 0.65 -4.90 3.24
CA LEU A 20 0.31 -6.22 3.75
C LEU A 20 -0.62 -6.13 4.97
N ALA A 21 -0.41 -5.17 5.87
CA ALA A 21 -1.28 -4.96 7.02
C ALA A 21 -2.70 -4.53 6.59
N PHE A 22 -2.83 -3.62 5.62
CA PHE A 22 -4.13 -3.25 5.06
C PHE A 22 -4.83 -4.43 4.40
N TYR A 23 -4.10 -5.21 3.61
CA TYR A 23 -4.63 -6.40 2.94
C TYR A 23 -5.06 -7.47 3.96
N ALA A 24 -4.24 -7.72 4.99
CA ALA A 24 -4.57 -8.65 6.06
C ALA A 24 -5.82 -8.21 6.81
N GLY A 25 -5.96 -6.91 7.12
CA GLY A 25 -7.18 -6.35 7.72
C GLY A 25 -8.42 -6.61 6.87
N PHE A 26 -8.33 -6.42 5.55
CA PHE A 26 -9.41 -6.76 4.62
C PHE A 26 -9.74 -8.26 4.63
N VAL A 27 -8.74 -9.13 4.57
CA VAL A 27 -8.94 -10.58 4.59
C VAL A 27 -9.56 -11.04 5.91
N LEU A 28 -9.14 -10.47 7.04
CA LEU A 28 -9.72 -10.76 8.36
C LEU A 28 -11.18 -10.31 8.43
N LEU A 29 -11.49 -9.10 7.97
CA LEU A 29 -12.87 -8.60 7.86
C LEU A 29 -13.72 -9.52 6.97
N ALA A 30 -13.16 -9.96 5.84
CA ALA A 30 -13.82 -10.89 4.92
C ALA A 30 -14.12 -12.25 5.56
N ALA A 31 -13.16 -12.77 6.33
CA ALA A 31 -13.23 -14.10 6.92
C ALA A 31 -14.14 -14.16 8.16
N PHE A 32 -14.07 -13.16 9.04
CA PHE A 32 -14.77 -13.18 10.32
C PHE A 32 -16.12 -12.45 10.31
N ALA A 33 -16.33 -11.51 9.39
CA ALA A 33 -17.58 -10.73 9.31
C ALA A 33 -18.20 -10.73 7.90
N PRO A 34 -18.44 -11.90 7.27
CA PRO A 34 -19.00 -11.98 5.93
C PRO A 34 -20.39 -11.31 5.82
N ALA A 35 -21.17 -11.26 6.90
CA ALA A 35 -22.46 -10.58 6.94
C ALA A 35 -22.34 -9.05 6.72
N THR A 36 -21.26 -8.42 7.20
CA THR A 36 -20.98 -6.99 6.91
C THR A 36 -20.55 -6.79 5.47
N MET A 37 -19.89 -7.80 4.91
CA MET A 37 -19.43 -7.87 3.54
C MET A 37 -20.51 -8.24 2.53
N GLN A 38 -21.74 -8.49 2.95
CA GLN A 38 -22.91 -8.68 2.08
C GLN A 38 -23.86 -7.47 2.10
N ARG A 39 -23.61 -6.48 2.97
CA ARG A 39 -24.38 -5.24 2.94
C ARG A 39 -24.03 -4.47 1.68
N THR A 40 -25.07 -4.05 0.98
CA THR A 40 -25.04 -3.25 -0.24
C THR A 40 -25.49 -1.81 0.07
N PRO A 41 -24.67 -1.00 0.76
CA PRO A 41 -25.11 0.31 1.24
C PRO A 41 -25.30 1.33 0.12
N TRP A 42 -24.50 1.27 -0.96
CA TRP A 42 -24.58 2.23 -2.07
C TRP A 42 -24.49 1.54 -3.44
N ALA A 43 -25.35 1.98 -4.36
CA ALA A 43 -25.43 1.55 -5.75
C ALA A 43 -25.64 0.03 -6.00
N GLY A 44 -26.08 -0.73 -4.98
CA GLY A 44 -26.23 -2.19 -5.09
C GLY A 44 -24.91 -2.96 -5.13
N VAL A 45 -23.77 -2.26 -4.99
CA VAL A 45 -22.44 -2.89 -4.95
C VAL A 45 -22.08 -3.29 -3.53
N ASN A 46 -21.45 -4.46 -3.45
CA ASN A 46 -21.16 -5.08 -2.18
C ASN A 46 -20.00 -4.38 -1.46
N LEU A 47 -20.02 -4.32 -0.12
CA LEU A 47 -18.99 -3.66 0.68
C LEU A 47 -17.58 -4.20 0.36
N ALA A 48 -17.48 -5.49 0.04
CA ALA A 48 -16.25 -6.14 -0.40
C ALA A 48 -15.58 -5.43 -1.60
N ILE A 49 -16.39 -4.96 -2.56
CA ILE A 49 -15.90 -4.29 -3.78
C ILE A 49 -15.32 -2.92 -3.41
N TRP A 50 -15.99 -2.18 -2.52
CA TRP A 50 -15.48 -0.89 -2.03
C TRP A 50 -14.15 -1.02 -1.29
N TYR A 51 -14.01 -2.03 -0.44
CA TYR A 51 -12.73 -2.31 0.21
C TYR A 51 -11.64 -2.75 -0.78
N GLY A 52 -12.01 -3.51 -1.83
CA GLY A 52 -11.10 -3.84 -2.93
C GLY A 52 -10.58 -2.60 -3.66
N PHE A 53 -11.47 -1.66 -3.99
CA PHE A 53 -11.06 -0.37 -4.58
C PHE A 53 -10.19 0.45 -3.63
N ALA A 54 -10.49 0.45 -2.32
CA ALA A 54 -9.67 1.12 -1.32
C ALA A 54 -8.24 0.52 -1.26
N LEU A 55 -8.10 -0.81 -1.35
CA LEU A 55 -6.79 -1.48 -1.41
C LEU A 55 -6.01 -1.13 -2.68
N ILE A 56 -6.66 -1.07 -3.84
CA ILE A 56 -6.03 -0.64 -5.10
C ILE A 56 -5.52 0.80 -4.97
N ALA A 57 -6.35 1.70 -4.45
CA ALA A 57 -5.96 3.09 -4.20
C ALA A 57 -4.77 3.18 -3.23
N ALA A 58 -4.80 2.41 -2.13
CA ALA A 58 -3.69 2.36 -1.18
C ALA A 58 -2.39 1.85 -1.82
N ALA A 59 -2.45 0.80 -2.65
CA ALA A 59 -1.29 0.28 -3.37
C ALA A 59 -0.67 1.33 -4.29
N LEU A 60 -1.51 2.06 -5.04
CA LEU A 60 -1.05 3.13 -5.93
C LEU A 60 -0.41 4.28 -5.15
N LEU A 61 -1.02 4.71 -4.05
CA LEU A 61 -0.46 5.75 -3.18
C LEU A 61 0.91 5.34 -2.62
N LEU A 62 1.04 4.10 -2.15
CA LEU A 62 2.30 3.56 -1.64
C LEU A 62 3.36 3.47 -2.76
N ALA A 63 2.99 3.08 -3.98
CA ALA A 63 3.90 3.05 -5.11
C ALA A 63 4.40 4.46 -5.48
N LEU A 64 3.52 5.46 -5.53
CA LEU A 64 3.88 6.85 -5.76
C LEU A 64 4.78 7.40 -4.64
N LEU A 65 4.45 7.07 -3.38
CA LEU A 65 5.26 7.46 -2.23
C LEU A 65 6.66 6.84 -2.29
N TYR A 66 6.79 5.56 -2.62
CA TYR A 66 8.08 4.91 -2.84
C TYR A 66 8.89 5.63 -3.91
N GLY A 67 8.29 5.93 -5.06
CA GLY A 67 8.96 6.64 -6.16
C GLY A 67 9.41 8.05 -5.75
N ALA A 68 8.58 8.78 -5.02
CA ALA A 68 8.92 10.11 -4.52
C ALA A 68 10.05 10.08 -3.48
N VAL A 69 10.00 9.15 -2.52
CA VAL A 69 11.02 8.99 -1.48
C VAL A 69 12.36 8.56 -2.07
N CYS A 70 12.35 7.63 -3.02
CA CYS A 70 13.58 7.22 -3.72
C CYS A 70 14.21 8.39 -4.50
N ARG A 71 13.41 9.23 -5.16
CA ARG A 71 13.91 10.41 -5.88
C ARG A 71 14.50 11.47 -4.96
N LEU A 72 13.81 11.82 -3.86
CA LEU A 72 14.31 12.80 -2.88
C LEU A 72 15.64 12.39 -2.26
N ASN A 73 15.80 11.10 -1.99
CA ASN A 73 17.05 10.56 -1.44
C ASN A 73 18.20 10.57 -2.45
N ASP A 74 17.88 10.51 -3.76
CA ASP A 74 18.88 10.60 -4.84
C ASP A 74 19.38 12.04 -4.99
N ASP A 75 18.46 13.01 -5.01
CA ASP A 75 18.80 14.44 -5.11
C ASP A 75 19.62 14.91 -3.88
N SER A 76 19.31 14.38 -2.69
CA SER A 76 20.03 14.73 -1.46
C SER A 76 21.47 14.18 -1.42
N ASP A 77 21.74 13.01 -2.01
CA ASP A 77 23.11 12.45 -2.11
C ASP A 77 23.95 13.23 -3.14
N ALA A 78 23.30 13.90 -4.12
CA ALA A 78 23.97 14.70 -5.15
C ALA A 78 24.37 16.12 -4.69
N ASP A 79 23.67 16.70 -3.71
CA ASP A 79 23.99 18.02 -3.14
C ASP A 79 25.12 17.97 -2.08
N VAL A 80 25.37 16.79 -1.50
CA VAL A 80 26.40 16.58 -0.46
C VAL A 80 27.72 15.99 -1.01
N ALA A 81 27.80 15.69 -2.30
CA ALA A 81 28.96 15.12 -2.98
C ALA A 81 29.73 16.17 -3.79
#